data_AF-A0A953P9G4-F1
#
_entry.id   AF-A0A953P9G4-F1
#
_cell.length_a   1.000
_cell.length_b   1.000
_cell.length_c   1.000
_cell.angle_alpha   90.00
_cell.angle_beta   90.00
_cell.angle_gamma   90.00
#
_symmetry.space_group_name_H-M   'P 1'
#
loop_
_entity.id
_entity.type
_entity.pdbx_description
1 polymer ?
#
loop_
_entity_poly.entity_id
_entity_poly.type
_entity_poly.pdbx_seq_one_letter_code
_entity_poly.pdbx_strand_id
1 'polypeptide(L)' 'MKKRLFTKLLKLENSPQSYAKPLRVPLAGIWEIYFEKRWRVLFEIDENNKSIIIVGFKHKDEMT' A
#
# COMPACT_ATOMS: atom_id res chain seq x y z
N MET A 1 -13.42 -1.33 -11.30
CA MET A 1 -12.12 -1.80 -10.83
C MET A 1 -11.08 -0.68 -10.79
N LYS A 2 -10.60 -0.19 -11.95
CA LYS A 2 -9.51 0.81 -12.05
C LYS A 2 -9.72 2.10 -11.21
N LYS A 3 -10.94 2.67 -11.19
CA LYS A 3 -11.23 3.93 -10.48
C LYS A 3 -11.00 3.85 -8.96
N ARG A 4 -11.34 2.73 -8.31
CA ARG A 4 -11.21 2.58 -6.84
C ARG A 4 -9.76 2.47 -6.40
N LEU A 5 -8.97 1.68 -7.12
CA LEU A 5 -7.53 1.58 -6.90
C LEU A 5 -6.88 2.95 -7.11
N PHE A 6 -7.17 3.62 -8.23
CA PHE A 6 -6.64 4.95 -8.51
C PHE A 6 -6.94 5.97 -7.40
N THR A 7 -8.19 6.04 -6.94
CA THR A 7 -8.55 6.93 -5.82
C THR A 7 -7.84 6.58 -4.51
N LYS A 8 -7.50 5.31 -4.29
CA LYS A 8 -6.70 4.90 -3.13
C LYS A 8 -5.24 5.33 -3.27
N LEU A 9 -4.65 5.19 -4.45
CA LEU A 9 -3.27 5.61 -4.72
C LEU A 9 -3.10 7.13 -4.60
N LEU A 10 -4.05 7.94 -5.06
CA LEU A 10 -4.02 9.40 -4.88
C LEU A 10 -3.98 9.83 -3.39
N LYS A 11 -4.56 9.03 -2.50
CA LYS A 11 -4.51 9.31 -1.06
C LYS A 11 -3.12 9.04 -0.48
N LEU A 12 -2.39 8.07 -1.03
CA LEU A 12 -1.02 7.78 -0.60
C LEU A 12 -0.05 8.89 -0.96
N GLU A 13 -0.27 9.58 -2.09
CA GLU A 13 0.60 10.67 -2.54
C GLU A 13 0.62 11.85 -1.55
N ASN A 14 -0.48 12.07 -0.83
CA ASN A 14 -0.63 13.21 0.09
C ASN A 14 -0.35 12.85 1.55
N SER A 15 -0.79 11.67 2.01
CA SER A 15 -0.56 11.24 3.39
C SER A 15 -0.61 9.71 3.51
N PRO A 16 0.46 8.99 3.11
CA PRO A 16 0.47 7.54 3.08
C PRO A 16 0.29 6.96 4.48
N GLN A 17 0.89 7.60 5.49
CA GLN A 17 0.82 7.17 6.88
C GLN A 17 -0.60 7.25 7.48
N SER A 18 -1.48 8.11 6.96
CA SER A 18 -2.87 8.21 7.43
C SER A 18 -3.81 7.17 6.82
N TYR A 19 -3.47 6.61 5.65
CA TYR A 19 -4.38 5.76 4.88
C TYR A 19 -3.90 4.31 4.72
N ALA A 20 -2.64 4.04 5.05
CA ALA A 20 -2.03 2.72 5.03
C ALA A 20 -1.60 2.28 6.43
N LYS A 21 -1.15 1.04 6.53
CA LYS A 21 -0.63 0.46 7.77
C LYS A 21 0.78 -0.05 7.54
N PRO A 22 1.73 0.22 8.45
CA PRO A 22 3.04 -0.41 8.37
C PRO A 22 2.89 -1.90 8.67
N LEU A 23 3.61 -2.72 7.93
CA LEU A 23 3.76 -4.12 8.25
C LEU A 23 4.68 -4.28 9.45
N ARG A 24 4.48 -5.38 10.17
CA ARG A 24 5.33 -5.77 11.30
C ARG A 24 6.53 -6.55 10.78
N VAL A 25 7.52 -6.71 11.67
CA VAL A 25 8.67 -7.60 11.46
C VAL A 25 8.20 -8.99 11.00
N PRO A 26 8.85 -9.62 10.00
CA PRO A 26 10.13 -9.23 9.36
C PRO A 26 10.03 -8.17 8.26
N LEU A 27 8.82 -7.72 7.89
CA LEU A 27 8.59 -6.80 6.76
C LEU A 27 8.52 -5.32 7.21
N ALA A 28 9.22 -4.97 8.29
CA ALA A 28 9.28 -3.59 8.77
C ALA A 28 9.85 -2.68 7.66
N GLY A 29 9.23 -1.52 7.45
CA GLY A 29 9.53 -0.62 6.33
C GLY A 29 8.55 -0.73 5.15
N ILE A 30 7.87 -1.88 5.00
CA ILE A 30 6.80 -2.05 4.02
C ILE A 30 5.47 -1.61 4.64
N TRP A 31 4.66 -0.94 3.84
CA TRP A 31 3.31 -0.52 4.16
C TRP A 31 2.29 -1.25 3.30
N GLU A 32 1.07 -1.40 3.82
CA GLU A 32 -0.05 -1.97 3.09
C GLU A 32 -1.27 -1.03 3.05
N ILE A 33 -1.95 -1.01 1.91
CA ILE A 33 -3.29 -0.43 1.79
C ILE A 33 -4.25 -1.40 1.13
N TYR A 34 -5.43 -1.55 1.72
CA TYR A 34 -6.50 -2.37 1.18
C TYR A 34 -7.24 -1.64 0.06
N PHE A 35 -7.53 -2.38 -1.00
CA PHE A 35 -8.52 -2.02 -1.99
C PHE A 35 -9.42 -3.23 -2.33
N GLU A 36 -10.66 -2.94 -2.71
CA GLU A 36 -11.62 -3.93 -3.21
C GLU A 36 -11.84 -5.16 -2.29
N LYS A 37 -11.72 -4.97 -0.97
CA LYS A 37 -11.96 -5.97 0.10
C LYS A 37 -11.10 -7.24 0.06
N ARG A 38 -10.38 -7.51 -1.03
CA ARG A 38 -9.56 -8.73 -1.21
C ARG A 38 -8.14 -8.46 -1.69
N TRP A 39 -7.80 -7.23 -2.07
CA TRP A 39 -6.47 -6.91 -2.55
C TRP A 39 -5.76 -5.94 -1.61
N ARG A 40 -4.44 -6.08 -1.54
CA ARG A 40 -3.54 -5.14 -0.88
C ARG A 40 -2.46 -4.67 -1.85
N VAL A 41 -2.14 -3.38 -1.81
CA VAL A 41 -0.90 -2.86 -2.39
C VAL A 41 0.13 -2.84 -1.29
N LEU A 42 1.30 -3.40 -1.56
CA LEU A 42 2.49 -3.33 -0.71
C LEU A 42 3.42 -2.26 -1.29
N PHE A 43 3.92 -1.37 -0.44
CA PHE A 43 4.76 -0.29 -0.88
C PHE A 43 5.73 0.20 0.18
N GLU A 44 6.77 0.88 -0.25
CA GLU A 44 7.72 1.61 0.59
C GLU A 44 7.51 3.12 0.41
N ILE A 45 7.83 3.89 1.43
CA ILE A 45 7.81 5.36 1.41
C ILE A 45 9.26 5.81 1.30
N ASP A 46 9.63 6.41 0.18
CA ASP A 46 10.94 7.06 0.00
C ASP A 46 10.78 8.55 0.34
N GLU A 47 11.13 8.90 1.58
CA GLU A 47 11.03 10.28 2.07
C GLU A 47 12.02 11.23 1.37
N ASN A 48 13.16 10.72 0.89
CA ASN A 48 14.18 11.53 0.23
C ASN A 48 13.69 12.01 -1.14
N ASN A 49 13.08 11.08 -1.90
CA ASN A 49 12.57 11.36 -3.24
C ASN A 49 11.08 11.73 -3.25
N LYS A 50 10.44 11.81 -2.08
CA LYS A 50 9.00 12.07 -1.90
C LYS A 50 8.14 11.16 -2.78
N SER A 51 8.46 9.86 -2.80
CA SER A 51 7.84 8.90 -3.70
C SER A 51 7.34 7.67 -2.96
N ILE A 52 6.39 6.97 -3.60
CA ILE A 52 5.85 5.70 -3.15
C ILE A 52 6.33 4.63 -4.12
N ILE A 53 7.04 3.64 -3.62
CA ILE A 53 7.54 2.53 -4.43
C ILE A 53 6.63 1.33 -4.21
N ILE A 54 5.83 0.97 -5.21
CA ILE A 54 5.00 -0.23 -5.14
C ILE A 54 5.90 -1.46 -5.29
N VAL A 55 6.00 -2.26 -4.22
CA VAL A 55 6.83 -3.47 -4.19
C VAL A 55 6.02 -4.74 -4.49
N GLY A 56 4.68 -4.65 -4.43
CA GLY A 56 3.86 -5.78 -4.83
C GLY A 56 2.36 -5.56 -4.66
N PHE A 57 1.61 -6.54 -5.16
CA PHE A 57 0.18 -6.69 -4.93
C PHE A 57 -0.04 -8.06 -4.30
N LYS A 58 -0.95 -8.14 -3.33
CA LYS A 58 -1.28 -9.39 -2.66
C LYS A 58 -2.78 -9.62 -2.63
N HIS A 59 -3.21 -10.82 -2.99
CA HIS A 59 -4.61 -11.20 -2.84
C HIS A 59 -4.87 -11.84 -1.47
N LYS A 60 -6.09 -11.69 -0.94
CA LYS A 60 -6.49 -12.23 0.37
C LYS A 60 -6.30 -13.75 0.43
N ASP A 61 -6.56 -14.45 -0.67
CA ASP A 61 -6.52 -15.90 -0.69
C ASP A 61 -5.08 -16.45 -0.69
N GLU A 62 -4.08 -15.63 -1.01
CA GLU A 62 -2.64 -15.94 -0.89
C GLU A 62 -2.09 -15.73 0.53
N MET A 63 -2.95 -15.36 1.49
CA MET A 63 -2.60 -15.21 2.90
C MET A 63 -3.07 -16.37 3.76
N THR A 64 -3.54 -17.44 3.13
CA THR A 64 -3.96 -18.71 3.75
C THR A 64 -2.93 -19.77 3.40
#